data_AF-A0A7X8GZT3-F1
#
_entry.id   AF-A0A7X8GZT3-F1
#
_cell.length_a   1.000
_cell.length_b   1.000
_cell.length_c   1.000
_cell.angle_alpha   90.00
_cell.angle_beta   90.00
_cell.angle_gamma   90.00
#
_symmetry.space_group_name_H-M   'P 1'
#
loop_
_entity.id
_entity.type
_entity.pdbx_description
1 polymer ?
#
loop_
_entity_poly.entity_id
_entity_poly.type
_entity_poly.pdbx_seq_one_letter_code
_entity_poly.pdbx_strand_id
1 'polypeptide(L)'
;MGLFSRLFFRKKKAKRQDKENHIEEKYERWEPIQPISPSINEDFDLGISISSSPVGVSTGSTAKDFYVYYWYIKDTGEIFYVGKGRSNRYKEFHESAYEAEKIREMYDTDVRFVKKGLTEGEAIELESKEMTRILNETNHRLTNRIIPLLTKRGNGYDRSPNTPKLEFEKAPYLYPSEIEEHYFGIKPRAFDTVEYDNLKRVVFEYGHTHDTKEIYGGNLDKYLSETKGMLEANGNKILKTKFAKSATAWVYLGDDYVTRHESEQKKALERIGRKVPTYHLIDVWKLLKEKFGDIELEPTEEAEINPIHNRVPLKDIRNLDDWSKGFVEGHPHWEQGDRERKNGNIERAIELFDKARYNGYEAPALYNSYAMAYRKLKDYDNEIAILDEAIDRLTKDNEKPLRFTERRERAMELKRKQSK
;
A
#
# COMPACT_ATOMS: atom_id res chain seq x y z
N MET A 1 37.06 -16.03 23.12
CA MET A 1 35.82 -16.30 23.89
C MET A 1 35.41 -15.02 24.61
N GLY A 2 34.14 -14.63 24.51
CA GLY A 2 33.56 -13.41 25.11
C GLY A 2 33.64 -12.20 24.18
N LEU A 3 32.64 -11.34 23.99
CA LEU A 3 31.36 -11.12 24.67
C LEU A 3 30.27 -10.84 23.62
N PHE A 4 29.20 -11.65 23.58
CA PHE A 4 27.91 -11.23 23.04
C PHE A 4 27.00 -10.93 24.23
N SER A 5 26.95 -9.66 24.67
CA SER A 5 25.93 -9.22 25.62
C SER A 5 24.61 -9.05 24.88
N ARG A 6 23.71 -10.02 25.03
CA ARG A 6 22.29 -9.85 24.71
C ARG A 6 21.74 -8.71 25.56
N LEU A 7 21.41 -7.57 24.94
CA LEU A 7 20.67 -6.49 25.61
C LEU A 7 19.26 -7.00 25.95
N PHE A 8 19.00 -7.19 27.24
CA PHE A 8 17.65 -7.41 27.76
C PHE A 8 17.06 -6.06 28.15
N PHE A 9 16.11 -5.56 27.36
CA PHE A 9 15.37 -4.33 27.64
C PHE A 9 14.43 -4.51 28.85
N ARG A 10 14.40 -3.52 29.75
CA ARG A 10 13.53 -3.52 30.95
C ARG A 10 12.14 -2.98 30.59
N LYS A 11 11.26 -3.87 30.10
CA LYS A 11 9.84 -3.54 29.83
C LYS A 11 9.12 -3.14 31.13
N LYS A 12 8.22 -2.15 31.08
CA LYS A 12 7.30 -1.85 32.20
C LYS A 12 6.43 -3.08 32.48
N LYS A 13 6.26 -3.47 33.76
CA LYS A 13 5.33 -4.55 34.15
C LYS A 13 3.90 -4.12 33.81
N ALA A 14 3.23 -4.85 32.92
CA ALA A 14 1.87 -4.56 32.49
C ALA A 14 0.87 -4.77 33.65
N LYS A 15 0.08 -3.73 33.97
CA LYS A 15 -1.26 -3.90 34.54
C LYS A 15 -2.22 -4.04 33.36
N ARG A 16 -2.74 -5.24 33.13
CA ARG A 16 -3.87 -5.45 32.22
C ARG A 16 -5.10 -4.77 32.82
N GLN A 17 -5.60 -3.76 32.14
CA GLN A 17 -6.98 -3.32 32.28
C GLN A 17 -7.53 -3.31 30.86
N ASP A 18 -8.41 -4.28 30.57
CA ASP A 18 -9.09 -4.37 29.29
C ASP A 18 -9.99 -3.14 29.15
N LYS A 19 -9.60 -2.23 28.26
CA LYS A 19 -10.50 -1.22 27.70
C LYS A 19 -10.68 -1.58 26.23
N GLU A 20 -11.76 -2.31 25.97
CA GLU A 20 -12.31 -2.48 24.64
C GLU A 20 -12.80 -1.12 24.15
N ASN A 21 -12.08 -0.51 23.20
CA ASN A 21 -12.63 0.53 22.36
C ASN A 21 -12.81 -0.07 20.96
N HIS A 22 -14.07 -0.16 20.54
CA HIS A 22 -14.47 -0.45 19.17
C HIS A 22 -13.84 0.60 18.23
N ILE A 23 -12.89 0.17 17.41
CA ILE A 23 -12.36 0.96 16.29
C ILE A 23 -13.13 0.52 15.04
N GLU A 24 -14.10 1.32 14.61
CA GLU A 24 -14.58 1.28 13.24
C GLU A 24 -13.51 1.90 12.34
N GLU A 25 -12.85 1.08 11.50
CA GLU A 25 -11.95 1.54 10.43
C GLU A 25 -12.75 2.36 9.39
N LYS A 26 -12.83 3.68 9.57
CA LYS A 26 -13.12 4.59 8.45
C LYS A 26 -11.86 4.69 7.60
N TYR A 27 -11.90 4.04 6.43
CA TYR A 27 -10.96 4.29 5.35
C TYR A 27 -11.16 5.73 4.85
N GLU A 28 -10.44 6.67 5.45
CA GLU A 28 -10.25 8.00 4.85
C GLU A 28 -9.30 7.88 3.66
N ARG A 29 -9.78 8.47 2.56
CA ARG A 29 -9.18 8.51 1.24
C ARG A 29 -7.87 9.29 1.32
N TRP A 30 -6.74 8.61 1.10
CA TRP A 30 -5.45 9.28 0.97
C TRP A 30 -5.47 10.14 -0.28
N GLU A 31 -5.37 11.46 -0.12
CA GLU A 31 -5.03 12.34 -1.22
C GLU A 31 -3.53 12.20 -1.55
N PRO A 32 -3.15 12.13 -2.83
CA PRO A 32 -1.74 12.11 -3.23
C PRO A 32 -1.09 13.44 -2.86
N ILE A 33 -0.03 13.37 -2.05
CA ILE A 33 0.84 14.50 -1.71
C ILE A 33 1.55 14.95 -2.99
N GLN A 34 1.56 16.26 -3.24
CA GLN A 34 2.25 16.88 -4.38
C GLN A 34 3.74 16.47 -4.41
N PRO A 35 4.35 16.30 -5.61
CA PRO A 35 5.77 15.99 -5.71
C PRO A 35 6.59 17.12 -5.06
N ILE A 36 7.35 16.76 -4.02
CA ILE A 36 8.24 17.66 -3.30
C ILE A 36 9.46 17.93 -4.18
N SER A 37 9.57 19.15 -4.72
CA SER A 37 10.74 19.60 -5.46
C SER A 37 11.95 19.78 -4.52
N PRO A 38 13.16 19.34 -4.89
CA PRO A 38 14.37 19.73 -4.19
C PRO A 38 14.59 21.25 -4.34
N SER A 39 14.98 21.93 -3.25
CA SER A 39 15.42 23.32 -3.31
C SER A 39 16.90 23.37 -3.73
N ILE A 40 17.19 24.01 -4.86
CA ILE A 40 18.56 24.29 -5.31
C ILE A 40 18.89 25.73 -4.87
N ASN A 41 19.87 25.89 -3.98
CA ASN A 41 20.44 27.21 -3.69
C ASN A 41 21.73 27.36 -4.52
N GLU A 42 21.76 28.35 -5.41
CA GLU A 42 22.98 28.76 -6.11
C GLU A 42 23.74 29.77 -5.25
N ASP A 43 24.65 29.29 -4.40
CA ASP A 43 25.66 30.15 -3.79
C ASP A 43 26.91 30.17 -4.69
N PHE A 44 27.21 31.36 -5.22
CA PHE A 44 28.40 31.67 -6.01
C PHE A 44 29.67 31.63 -5.12
N ASP A 45 30.12 30.42 -4.79
CA ASP A 45 31.52 29.96 -4.74
C ASP A 45 31.54 28.62 -4.01
N LEU A 46 32.02 27.57 -4.69
CA LEU A 46 32.26 26.20 -4.20
C LEU A 46 31.02 25.34 -3.83
N GLY A 47 30.49 24.65 -4.84
CA GLY A 47 29.78 23.38 -4.70
C GLY A 47 28.25 23.49 -4.58
N ILE A 48 27.53 22.84 -5.51
CA ILE A 48 26.07 22.70 -5.42
C ILE A 48 25.73 21.87 -4.18
N SER A 49 25.25 22.52 -3.12
CA SER A 49 24.71 21.88 -1.92
C SER A 49 23.22 21.59 -2.15
N ILE A 50 22.87 20.35 -2.47
CA ILE A 50 21.47 19.92 -2.54
C ILE A 50 21.01 19.62 -1.11
N SER A 51 20.13 20.47 -0.54
CA SER A 51 19.48 20.23 0.75
C SER A 51 18.01 19.83 0.56
N SER A 52 17.51 18.93 1.39
CA SER A 52 16.11 18.53 1.36
C SER A 52 15.20 19.64 1.92
N SER A 53 14.08 19.90 1.25
CA SER A 53 13.01 20.76 1.76
C SER A 53 12.46 20.24 3.10
N PRO A 54 12.07 21.12 4.05
CA PRO A 54 11.48 20.71 5.31
C PRO A 54 10.18 19.92 5.13
N VAL A 55 9.89 18.97 6.02
CA VAL A 55 8.75 18.04 5.89
C VAL A 55 7.61 18.30 6.90
N GLY A 56 7.70 19.35 7.69
CA GLY A 56 6.72 19.70 8.72
C GLY A 56 5.48 20.42 8.16
N VAL A 57 4.31 20.11 8.70
CA VAL A 57 3.03 20.79 8.33
C VAL A 57 2.98 22.19 8.93
N SER A 58 2.78 23.22 8.11
CA SER A 58 2.60 24.61 8.57
C SER A 58 1.14 24.92 8.89
N THR A 59 0.90 25.66 9.97
CA THR A 59 -0.41 26.22 10.33
C THR A 59 -0.53 27.70 9.96
N GLY A 60 0.55 28.32 9.47
CA GLY A 60 0.62 29.75 9.14
C GLY A 60 0.76 30.65 10.37
N SER A 61 1.15 30.10 11.52
CA SER A 61 1.24 30.86 12.77
C SER A 61 2.51 31.72 12.83
N THR A 62 2.35 32.98 13.22
CA THR A 62 3.46 33.94 13.42
C THR A 62 3.97 33.99 14.87
N ALA A 63 3.40 33.18 15.76
CA ALA A 63 3.75 33.16 17.18
C ALA A 63 5.18 32.59 17.42
N LYS A 64 5.86 33.10 18.46
CA LYS A 64 7.21 32.68 18.88
C LYS A 64 7.21 31.76 20.11
N ASP A 65 6.27 30.82 20.17
CA ASP A 65 6.08 29.89 21.28
C ASP A 65 6.18 28.43 20.85
N PHE A 66 6.68 28.17 19.64
CA PHE A 66 6.97 26.82 19.18
C PHE A 66 8.25 26.27 19.82
N TYR A 67 8.32 24.95 19.87
CA TYR A 67 9.49 24.20 20.27
C TYR A 67 9.64 22.94 19.42
N VAL A 68 10.87 22.42 19.38
CA VAL A 68 11.18 21.08 18.87
C VAL A 68 11.61 20.21 20.04
N TYR A 69 11.16 18.96 20.04
CA TYR A 69 11.43 18.00 21.11
C TYR A 69 11.69 16.60 20.55
N TYR A 70 12.34 15.79 21.38
CA TYR A 70 12.47 14.35 21.19
C TYR A 70 11.62 13.62 22.21
N TRP A 71 11.06 12.50 21.79
CA TRP A 71 10.81 11.41 22.72
C TRP A 71 11.96 10.42 22.66
N TYR A 72 12.40 10.00 23.85
CA TYR A 72 13.51 9.06 23.98
C TYR A 72 13.27 8.05 25.09
N ILE A 73 13.90 6.87 24.96
CA ILE A 73 13.88 5.83 25.99
C ILE A 73 14.96 6.19 27.02
N LYS A 74 14.59 6.31 28.30
CA LYS A 74 15.50 6.81 29.36
C LYS A 74 16.73 5.93 29.54
N ASP A 75 16.52 4.61 29.57
CA ASP A 75 17.57 3.63 29.84
C ASP A 75 18.67 3.63 28.77
N THR A 76 18.31 3.87 27.50
CA THR A 76 19.25 3.79 26.36
C THR A 76 19.63 5.14 25.79
N GLY A 77 18.85 6.19 26.06
CA GLY A 77 18.97 7.48 25.39
C GLY A 77 18.49 7.47 23.93
N GLU A 78 17.96 6.35 23.44
CA GLU A 78 17.53 6.21 22.05
C GLU A 78 16.36 7.13 21.74
N ILE A 79 16.52 7.96 20.71
CA ILE A 79 15.49 8.88 20.23
C ILE A 79 14.64 8.15 19.20
N PHE A 80 13.36 7.97 19.50
CA PHE A 80 12.45 7.25 18.59
C PHE A 80 11.45 8.16 17.90
N TYR A 81 11.35 9.44 18.28
CA TYR A 81 10.45 10.40 17.65
C TYR A 81 10.99 11.82 17.79
N VAL A 82 10.88 12.59 16.71
CA VAL A 82 11.12 14.04 16.70
C VAL A 82 9.79 14.75 16.43
N GLY A 83 9.47 15.75 17.22
CA GLY A 83 8.23 16.49 17.03
C GLY A 83 8.41 17.98 17.20
N LYS A 84 7.58 18.76 16.51
CA LYS A 84 7.29 20.16 16.82
C LYS A 84 6.01 20.32 17.62
N GLY A 85 5.95 21.34 18.48
CA GLY A 85 4.75 21.63 19.24
C GLY A 85 4.72 23.00 19.88
N ARG A 86 3.58 23.28 20.52
CA ARG A 86 3.30 24.43 21.38
C ARG A 86 2.66 23.92 22.66
N SER A 87 2.68 24.73 23.72
CA SER A 87 2.03 24.38 24.99
C SER A 87 2.38 22.96 25.48
N ASN A 88 1.40 22.14 25.84
CA ASN A 88 1.59 20.77 26.33
C ASN A 88 1.52 19.68 25.25
N ARG A 89 1.57 20.03 23.96
CA ARG A 89 1.45 19.06 22.85
C ARG A 89 2.38 17.85 22.99
N TYR A 90 3.61 18.04 23.47
CA TYR A 90 4.58 16.95 23.69
C TYR A 90 4.15 15.88 24.71
N LYS A 91 3.13 16.16 25.54
CA LYS A 91 2.56 15.20 26.51
C LYS A 91 1.34 14.49 25.98
N GLU A 92 0.63 15.11 25.05
CA GLU A 92 -0.64 14.64 24.50
C GLU A 92 -0.43 13.36 23.70
N PHE A 93 -1.53 12.62 23.53
CA PHE A 93 -1.57 11.44 22.69
C PHE A 93 -1.77 11.86 21.22
N HIS A 94 -0.96 11.33 20.31
CA HIS A 94 -1.03 11.64 18.88
C HIS A 94 -1.43 10.40 18.09
N GLU A 95 -2.68 10.34 17.61
CA GLU A 95 -3.18 9.23 16.78
C GLU A 95 -2.33 8.98 15.54
N SER A 96 -1.82 10.05 14.91
CA SER A 96 -0.96 9.96 13.73
C SER A 96 0.45 9.45 14.02
N ALA A 97 0.86 9.39 15.30
CA ALA A 97 2.15 8.88 15.77
C ALA A 97 1.97 7.57 16.57
N TYR A 98 1.05 6.70 16.13
CA TYR A 98 0.66 5.50 16.88
C TYR A 98 1.83 4.59 17.29
N GLU A 99 2.86 4.41 16.45
CA GLU A 99 4.05 3.61 16.82
C GLU A 99 4.85 4.26 17.96
N ALA A 100 4.98 5.59 17.93
CA ALA A 100 5.67 6.34 18.97
C ALA A 100 4.94 6.20 20.31
N GLU A 101 3.60 6.26 20.29
CA GLU A 101 2.78 6.09 21.49
C GLU A 101 2.89 4.66 22.05
N LYS A 102 2.86 3.65 21.18
CA LYS A 102 3.07 2.25 21.58
C LYS A 102 4.44 2.08 22.27
N ILE A 103 5.49 2.75 21.79
CA ILE A 103 6.80 2.77 22.44
C ILE A 103 6.72 3.44 23.83
N ARG A 104 6.06 4.60 23.95
CA ARG A 104 5.87 5.31 25.25
C ARG A 104 5.14 4.45 26.30
N GLU A 105 4.20 3.62 25.87
CA GLU A 105 3.48 2.70 26.75
C GLU A 105 4.38 1.56 27.26
N MET A 106 5.20 0.98 26.39
CA MET A 106 6.00 -0.21 26.72
C MET A 106 7.32 0.10 27.43
N TYR A 107 7.92 1.25 27.14
CA TYR A 107 9.23 1.65 27.62
C TYR A 107 9.12 2.78 28.66
N ASP A 108 10.13 2.92 29.52
CA ASP A 108 10.28 4.14 30.31
C ASP A 108 10.89 5.24 29.44
N THR A 109 10.04 6.18 29.04
CA THR A 109 10.39 7.25 28.10
C THR A 109 10.31 8.61 28.77
N ASP A 110 11.03 9.57 28.22
CA ASP A 110 10.92 10.98 28.61
C ASP A 110 10.96 11.89 27.38
N VAL A 111 10.78 13.19 27.62
CA VAL A 111 10.83 14.23 26.61
C VAL A 111 12.06 15.10 26.80
N ARG A 112 12.78 15.38 25.72
CA ARG A 112 13.89 16.34 25.71
C ARG A 112 13.58 17.46 24.73
N PHE A 113 13.60 18.71 25.19
CA PHE A 113 13.47 19.85 24.29
C PHE A 113 14.80 20.13 23.61
N VAL A 114 14.76 20.26 22.28
CA VAL A 114 15.90 20.67 21.45
C VAL A 114 16.07 22.18 21.55
N LYS A 115 14.99 22.92 21.28
CA LYS A 115 14.95 24.38 21.36
C LYS A 115 13.51 24.84 21.57
N LYS A 116 13.34 25.97 22.28
CA LYS A 116 12.05 26.61 22.59
C LYS A 116 12.07 28.07 22.12
N GLY A 117 10.89 28.69 22.05
CA GLY A 117 10.74 30.10 21.68
C GLY A 117 10.96 30.36 20.19
N LEU A 118 10.59 29.37 19.36
CA LEU A 118 10.72 29.41 17.92
C LEU A 118 9.45 29.96 17.27
N THR A 119 9.60 30.57 16.11
CA THR A 119 8.51 30.66 15.13
C THR A 119 8.16 29.28 14.58
N GLU A 120 7.00 29.16 13.93
CA GLU A 120 6.61 27.90 13.29
C GLU A 120 7.60 27.46 12.20
N GLY A 121 8.04 28.38 11.34
CA GLY A 121 9.00 28.11 10.27
C GLY A 121 10.34 27.60 10.82
N GLU A 122 10.90 28.29 11.82
CA GLU A 122 12.13 27.85 12.48
C GLU A 122 11.99 26.47 13.14
N ALA A 123 10.81 26.16 13.71
CA ALA A 123 10.55 24.86 14.29
C ALA A 123 10.46 23.74 13.23
N ILE A 124 9.84 24.00 12.08
CA ILE A 124 9.75 23.06 10.95
C ILE A 124 11.13 22.75 10.38
N GLU A 125 11.97 23.78 10.20
CA GLU A 125 13.34 23.62 9.73
C GLU A 125 14.18 22.83 10.73
N LEU A 126 14.09 23.18 12.03
CA LEU A 126 14.85 22.49 13.07
C LEU A 126 14.40 21.03 13.25
N GLU A 127 13.10 20.74 13.20
CA GLU A 127 12.57 19.37 13.23
C GLU A 127 13.16 18.53 12.08
N SER A 128 13.16 19.07 10.87
CA SER A 128 13.72 18.41 9.68
C SER A 128 15.24 18.21 9.78
N LYS A 129 15.96 19.20 10.31
CA LYS A 129 17.40 19.13 10.56
C LYS A 129 17.74 18.05 11.57
N GLU A 130 16.98 17.95 12.66
CA GLU A 130 17.22 16.94 13.69
C GLU A 130 16.89 15.53 13.22
N MET A 131 15.80 15.35 12.46
CA MET A 131 15.52 14.05 11.82
C MET A 131 16.68 13.64 10.90
N THR A 132 17.17 14.57 10.06
CA THR A 132 18.30 14.33 9.16
C THR A 132 19.55 13.92 9.93
N ARG A 133 19.88 14.68 10.98
CA ARG A 133 21.03 14.42 11.84
C ARG A 133 20.95 13.03 12.47
N ILE A 134 19.81 12.68 13.07
CA ILE A 134 19.61 11.38 13.73
C ILE A 134 19.76 10.23 12.72
N LEU A 135 19.12 10.34 11.55
CA LEU A 135 19.16 9.29 10.53
C LEU A 135 20.54 9.15 9.86
N ASN A 136 21.35 10.21 9.87
CA ASN A 136 22.68 10.22 9.24
C ASN A 136 23.82 9.85 10.21
N GLU A 137 23.69 10.20 11.49
CA GLU A 137 24.77 10.12 12.49
C GLU A 137 24.54 9.03 13.54
N THR A 138 23.32 8.50 13.65
CA THR A 138 22.98 7.50 14.67
C THR A 138 22.36 6.27 14.06
N ASN A 139 22.15 5.25 14.89
CA ASN A 139 21.36 4.08 14.56
C ASN A 139 19.95 4.16 15.16
N HIS A 140 19.43 5.30 15.60
CA HIS A 140 18.09 5.33 16.20
C HIS A 140 17.00 5.13 15.13
N ARG A 141 15.90 4.47 15.52
CA ARG A 141 14.78 4.17 14.59
C ARG A 141 13.64 5.15 14.85
N LEU A 142 13.49 6.12 13.95
CA LEU A 142 12.51 7.19 14.10
C LEU A 142 11.14 6.75 13.58
N THR A 143 10.11 6.78 14.42
CA THR A 143 8.73 6.47 14.03
C THR A 143 8.04 7.64 13.30
N ASN A 144 8.80 8.63 12.83
CA ASN A 144 8.30 9.72 12.00
C ASN A 144 7.95 9.19 10.61
N ARG A 145 6.66 9.19 10.24
CA ARG A 145 6.18 8.65 8.96
C ARG A 145 6.72 9.39 7.73
N ILE A 146 7.02 10.68 7.88
CA ILE A 146 7.59 11.50 6.82
C ILE A 146 8.96 11.98 7.31
N ILE A 147 9.97 11.80 6.47
CA ILE A 147 11.34 12.21 6.73
C ILE A 147 11.92 12.97 5.54
N PRO A 148 12.98 13.76 5.73
CA PRO A 148 13.62 14.49 4.64
C PRO A 148 14.23 13.55 3.58
N LEU A 149 14.11 13.92 2.30
CA LEU A 149 14.42 13.07 1.14
C LEU A 149 15.90 12.64 1.00
N LEU A 150 16.85 13.36 1.61
CA LEU A 150 18.30 13.14 1.43
C LEU A 150 18.98 12.57 2.67
N THR A 151 18.25 11.75 3.40
CA THR A 151 18.78 11.02 4.55
C THR A 151 19.47 9.74 4.11
N LYS A 152 20.55 9.35 4.80
CA LYS A 152 21.33 8.14 4.50
C LYS A 152 20.55 6.85 4.80
N ARG A 153 19.51 6.94 5.61
CA ARG A 153 18.68 5.84 6.09
C ARG A 153 17.22 6.26 6.09
N GLY A 154 16.34 5.30 5.82
CA GLY A 154 14.90 5.46 5.98
C GLY A 154 14.48 5.64 7.44
N ASN A 155 13.19 5.88 7.64
CA ASN A 155 12.56 6.01 8.97
C ASN A 155 12.30 4.65 9.63
N GLY A 156 12.67 3.54 9.00
CA GLY A 156 12.53 2.21 9.57
C GLY A 156 11.13 1.61 9.45
N TYR A 157 10.25 2.21 8.64
CA TYR A 157 9.04 1.54 8.17
C TYR A 157 9.33 0.52 7.06
N ASP A 158 10.53 0.54 6.49
CA ASP A 158 10.99 -0.44 5.51
C ASP A 158 11.17 -1.83 6.13
N ARG A 159 11.21 -2.85 5.25
CA ARG A 159 11.44 -4.25 5.58
C ARG A 159 12.70 -4.42 6.43
N SER A 160 12.57 -5.11 7.56
CA SER A 160 13.72 -5.35 8.45
C SER A 160 14.88 -6.00 7.69
N PRO A 161 16.14 -5.55 7.91
CA PRO A 161 17.33 -6.12 7.29
C PRO A 161 17.63 -7.56 7.74
N ASN A 162 17.02 -8.03 8.84
CA ASN A 162 17.12 -9.42 9.28
C ASN A 162 16.07 -10.33 8.61
N THR A 163 15.19 -9.77 7.78
CA THR A 163 14.26 -10.55 6.96
C THR A 163 15.02 -11.19 5.79
N PRO A 164 14.83 -12.50 5.52
CA PRO A 164 15.43 -13.15 4.36
C PRO A 164 15.18 -12.37 3.07
N LYS A 165 16.22 -12.18 2.26
CA LYS A 165 16.13 -11.41 1.01
C LYS A 165 15.14 -12.07 0.04
N LEU A 166 14.53 -11.24 -0.80
CA LEU A 166 13.71 -11.71 -1.91
C LEU A 166 14.60 -12.43 -2.93
N GLU A 167 14.09 -13.53 -3.46
CA GLU A 167 14.78 -14.39 -4.41
C GLU A 167 13.76 -14.88 -5.46
N PHE A 168 14.22 -14.98 -6.71
CA PHE A 168 13.40 -15.46 -7.82
C PHE A 168 12.86 -16.86 -7.54
N GLU A 169 11.56 -17.06 -7.79
CA GLU A 169 10.82 -18.30 -7.55
C GLU A 169 10.99 -18.87 -6.14
N LYS A 170 11.13 -18.01 -5.14
CA LYS A 170 11.12 -18.41 -3.73
C LYS A 170 10.04 -17.64 -3.00
N ALA A 171 9.25 -18.34 -2.20
CA ALA A 171 8.28 -17.67 -1.35
C ALA A 171 9.01 -16.73 -0.38
N PRO A 172 8.59 -15.45 -0.31
CA PRO A 172 9.16 -14.50 0.63
C PRO A 172 8.69 -14.82 2.04
N TYR A 173 9.17 -14.03 3.00
CA TYR A 173 8.72 -14.08 4.38
C TYR A 173 7.72 -12.95 4.60
N LEU A 174 6.70 -13.22 5.42
CA LEU A 174 6.00 -12.14 6.11
C LEU A 174 7.03 -11.42 6.97
N TYR A 175 7.12 -10.10 6.80
CA TYR A 175 8.22 -9.31 7.35
C TYR A 175 7.76 -8.32 8.42
N PRO A 176 8.58 -8.04 9.44
CA PRO A 176 8.41 -6.86 10.27
C PRO A 176 9.10 -5.66 9.62
N SER A 177 8.63 -4.46 9.91
CA SER A 177 9.43 -3.25 9.69
C SER A 177 10.65 -3.23 10.63
N GLU A 178 11.65 -2.38 10.34
CA GLU A 178 12.76 -2.17 11.28
C GLU A 178 12.28 -1.71 12.66
N ILE A 179 11.26 -0.84 12.71
CA ILE A 179 10.63 -0.37 13.96
C ILE A 179 10.03 -1.56 14.72
N GLU A 180 9.27 -2.40 14.02
CA GLU A 180 8.58 -3.55 14.63
C GLU A 180 9.55 -4.58 15.19
N GLU A 181 10.61 -4.88 14.46
CA GLU A 181 11.63 -5.79 14.94
C GLU A 181 12.39 -5.20 16.13
N HIS A 182 12.86 -3.96 16.01
CA HIS A 182 13.71 -3.33 17.01
C HIS A 182 12.99 -3.07 18.33
N TYR A 183 11.82 -2.43 18.28
CA TYR A 183 11.10 -2.02 19.50
C TYR A 183 10.12 -3.07 20.00
N PHE A 184 9.58 -3.94 19.15
CA PHE A 184 8.54 -4.90 19.56
C PHE A 184 9.03 -6.34 19.54
N GLY A 185 10.22 -6.61 19.00
CA GLY A 185 10.80 -7.95 18.90
C GLY A 185 10.03 -8.85 17.95
N ILE A 186 9.26 -8.27 17.02
CA ILE A 186 8.53 -9.03 16.00
C ILE A 186 9.55 -9.60 15.03
N LYS A 187 9.38 -10.87 14.68
CA LYS A 187 10.31 -11.59 13.83
C LYS A 187 9.67 -11.91 12.48
N PRO A 188 10.49 -12.03 11.42
CA PRO A 188 10.03 -12.60 10.16
C PRO A 188 9.40 -13.98 10.34
N ARG A 189 8.39 -14.28 9.54
CA ARG A 189 7.69 -15.57 9.53
C ARG A 189 7.52 -16.06 8.10
N ALA A 190 7.83 -17.34 7.86
CA ALA A 190 7.52 -17.99 6.59
C ALA A 190 6.00 -18.19 6.44
N PHE A 191 5.54 -18.26 5.18
CA PHE A 191 4.19 -18.75 4.88
C PHE A 191 4.01 -20.20 5.35
N ASP A 192 2.74 -20.60 5.52
CA ASP A 192 2.43 -21.97 5.90
C ASP A 192 2.82 -22.93 4.76
N THR A 193 3.26 -24.14 5.10
CA THR A 193 3.51 -25.18 4.09
C THR A 193 2.20 -25.54 3.38
N VAL A 194 2.24 -25.60 2.05
CA VAL A 194 1.05 -25.81 1.24
C VAL A 194 0.56 -27.25 1.37
N GLU A 195 -0.71 -27.41 1.75
CA GLU A 195 -1.40 -28.69 1.77
C GLU A 195 -2.49 -28.67 0.70
N TYR A 196 -2.44 -29.62 -0.24
CA TYR A 196 -3.39 -29.67 -1.36
C TYR A 196 -4.86 -29.71 -0.91
N ASP A 197 -5.14 -30.42 0.19
CA ASP A 197 -6.51 -30.53 0.73
C ASP A 197 -7.11 -29.19 1.19
N ASN A 198 -6.26 -28.21 1.50
CA ASN A 198 -6.68 -26.85 1.86
C ASN A 198 -6.92 -25.95 0.62
N LEU A 199 -6.57 -26.41 -0.60
CA LEU A 199 -6.77 -25.65 -1.83
C LEU A 199 -8.17 -25.78 -2.44
N LYS A 200 -9.09 -26.49 -1.79
CA LYS A 200 -10.47 -26.70 -2.26
C LYS A 200 -11.21 -25.40 -2.59
N ARG A 201 -11.00 -24.35 -1.78
CA ARG A 201 -11.69 -23.05 -1.89
C ARG A 201 -10.76 -21.89 -1.53
N VAL A 202 -9.93 -21.47 -2.46
CA VAL A 202 -8.89 -20.45 -2.22
C VAL A 202 -9.39 -19.03 -2.46
N VAL A 203 -8.72 -18.07 -1.81
CA VAL A 203 -8.80 -16.64 -2.14
C VAL A 203 -7.40 -16.16 -2.46
N PHE A 204 -7.22 -15.45 -3.57
CA PHE A 204 -5.97 -14.76 -3.87
C PHE A 204 -5.96 -13.38 -3.17
N GLU A 205 -4.86 -13.06 -2.48
CA GLU A 205 -4.65 -11.81 -1.77
C GLU A 205 -3.69 -10.92 -2.58
N TYR A 206 -4.26 -9.86 -3.14
CA TYR A 206 -3.59 -8.89 -4.01
C TYR A 206 -3.01 -7.71 -3.23
N GLY A 207 -3.13 -7.69 -1.91
CA GLY A 207 -2.51 -6.67 -1.09
C GLY A 207 -0.98 -6.76 -1.15
N HIS A 208 -0.33 -5.61 -1.39
CA HIS A 208 1.13 -5.45 -1.38
C HIS A 208 1.83 -6.33 -2.42
N THR A 209 1.49 -6.13 -3.70
CA THR A 209 2.23 -6.67 -4.85
C THR A 209 3.50 -5.86 -5.15
N HIS A 210 4.16 -5.33 -4.13
CA HIS A 210 5.49 -4.74 -4.29
C HIS A 210 6.51 -5.87 -4.49
N ASP A 211 7.61 -5.57 -5.18
CA ASP A 211 8.73 -6.50 -5.38
C ASP A 211 8.38 -7.82 -6.13
N THR A 212 7.29 -7.80 -6.91
CA THR A 212 6.90 -8.93 -7.76
C THR A 212 7.92 -9.21 -8.86
N LYS A 213 8.71 -8.21 -9.24
CA LYS A 213 9.82 -8.38 -10.19
C LYS A 213 10.89 -9.30 -9.62
N GLU A 214 11.28 -9.14 -8.37
CA GLU A 214 12.28 -9.96 -7.68
C GLU A 214 11.79 -11.39 -7.49
N ILE A 215 10.51 -11.57 -7.18
CA ILE A 215 9.91 -12.88 -6.91
C ILE A 215 9.60 -13.66 -8.21
N TYR A 216 9.06 -12.99 -9.24
CA TYR A 216 8.52 -13.62 -10.45
C TYR A 216 9.27 -13.28 -11.74
N GLY A 217 10.37 -12.51 -11.67
CA GLY A 217 11.13 -12.10 -12.86
C GLY A 217 10.33 -11.21 -13.81
N GLY A 218 9.34 -10.48 -13.29
CA GLY A 218 8.43 -9.65 -14.09
C GLY A 218 7.31 -10.42 -14.79
N ASN A 219 7.07 -11.68 -14.42
CA ASN A 219 6.08 -12.54 -15.09
C ASN A 219 4.99 -13.08 -14.13
N LEU A 220 4.54 -12.28 -13.17
CA LEU A 220 3.50 -12.63 -12.20
C LEU A 220 2.24 -13.21 -12.88
N ASP A 221 1.81 -12.62 -13.99
CA ASP A 221 0.61 -13.02 -14.72
C ASP A 221 0.67 -14.49 -15.18
N LYS A 222 1.85 -14.98 -15.59
CA LYS A 222 2.05 -16.39 -15.95
C LYS A 222 1.82 -17.30 -14.74
N TYR A 223 2.49 -17.03 -13.61
CA TYR A 223 2.33 -17.86 -12.40
C TYR A 223 0.89 -17.86 -11.90
N LEU A 224 0.24 -16.69 -11.93
CA LEU A 224 -1.13 -16.56 -11.50
C LEU A 224 -2.10 -17.30 -12.43
N SER A 225 -1.98 -17.14 -13.75
CA SER A 225 -2.85 -17.80 -14.73
C SER A 225 -2.68 -19.32 -14.73
N GLU A 226 -1.44 -19.83 -14.72
CA GLU A 226 -1.15 -21.26 -14.60
C GLU A 226 -1.75 -21.84 -13.30
N THR A 227 -1.55 -21.16 -12.16
CA THR A 227 -2.07 -21.60 -10.86
C THR A 227 -3.60 -21.63 -10.87
N LYS A 228 -4.25 -20.57 -11.36
CA LYS A 228 -5.72 -20.51 -11.45
C LYS A 228 -6.25 -21.61 -12.36
N GLY A 229 -5.65 -21.80 -13.54
CA GLY A 229 -6.01 -22.85 -14.48
C GLY A 229 -5.90 -24.25 -13.86
N MET A 230 -4.80 -24.56 -13.17
CA MET A 230 -4.61 -25.83 -12.46
C MET A 230 -5.64 -26.03 -11.36
N LEU A 231 -5.96 -24.99 -10.59
CA LEU A 231 -6.98 -25.08 -9.54
C LEU A 231 -8.35 -25.39 -10.14
N GLU A 232 -8.78 -24.63 -11.14
CA GLU A 232 -10.11 -24.73 -11.75
C GLU A 232 -10.29 -26.06 -12.51
N ALA A 233 -9.29 -26.47 -13.30
CA ALA A 233 -9.31 -27.75 -14.02
C ALA A 233 -9.46 -28.96 -13.07
N ASN A 234 -8.98 -28.82 -11.83
CA ASN A 234 -9.03 -29.86 -10.81
C ASN A 234 -10.18 -29.66 -9.80
N GLY A 235 -11.21 -28.89 -10.17
CA GLY A 235 -12.45 -28.74 -9.39
C GLY A 235 -12.31 -27.89 -8.12
N ASN A 236 -11.17 -27.21 -7.93
CA ASN A 236 -10.99 -26.25 -6.85
C ASN A 236 -11.70 -24.94 -7.20
N LYS A 237 -12.20 -24.24 -6.18
CA LYS A 237 -12.98 -23.02 -6.37
C LYS A 237 -12.21 -21.78 -5.93
N ILE A 238 -12.09 -20.81 -6.83
CA ILE A 238 -11.56 -19.49 -6.49
C ILE A 238 -12.70 -18.61 -5.96
N LEU A 239 -12.52 -18.07 -4.77
CA LEU A 239 -13.49 -17.22 -4.08
C LEU A 239 -13.13 -15.74 -4.22
N LYS A 240 -14.17 -14.89 -4.24
CA LYS A 240 -14.03 -13.44 -4.45
C LYS A 240 -13.66 -12.65 -3.20
N THR A 241 -13.93 -13.19 -2.01
CA THR A 241 -13.76 -12.44 -0.76
C THR A 241 -13.01 -13.27 0.26
N LYS A 242 -12.00 -12.64 0.86
CA LYS A 242 -11.11 -13.21 1.86
C LYS A 242 -11.86 -13.82 3.04
N PHE A 243 -12.92 -13.16 3.49
CA PHE A 243 -13.72 -13.55 4.65
C PHE A 243 -14.97 -14.39 4.31
N ALA A 244 -14.97 -15.07 3.15
CA ALA A 244 -16.03 -16.03 2.86
C ALA A 244 -15.97 -17.17 3.87
N LYS A 245 -17.10 -17.53 4.50
CA LYS A 245 -17.17 -18.63 5.49
C LYS A 245 -16.60 -19.96 4.96
N SER A 246 -16.67 -20.18 3.64
CA SER A 246 -16.15 -21.39 2.99
C SER A 246 -14.69 -21.28 2.52
N ALA A 247 -13.97 -20.18 2.75
CA ALA A 247 -12.59 -20.03 2.30
C ALA A 247 -11.67 -20.98 3.06
N THR A 248 -10.96 -21.86 2.37
CA THR A 248 -10.10 -22.88 2.99
C THR A 248 -8.63 -22.46 3.06
N ALA A 249 -8.17 -21.58 2.17
CA ALA A 249 -6.83 -21.00 2.20
C ALA A 249 -6.81 -19.60 1.58
N TRP A 250 -5.81 -18.81 1.98
CA TRP A 250 -5.45 -17.53 1.36
C TRP A 250 -4.11 -17.68 0.65
N VAL A 251 -4.03 -17.20 -0.59
CA VAL A 251 -2.84 -17.29 -1.44
C VAL A 251 -2.34 -15.88 -1.73
N TYR A 252 -1.20 -15.53 -1.14
CA TYR A 252 -0.58 -14.22 -1.27
C TYR A 252 0.27 -14.15 -2.54
N LEU A 253 0.23 -13.01 -3.22
CA LEU A 253 0.98 -12.76 -4.45
C LEU A 253 2.33 -12.10 -4.18
N GLY A 254 2.48 -11.36 -3.09
CA GLY A 254 3.74 -10.71 -2.70
C GLY A 254 4.10 -11.06 -1.27
N ASP A 255 4.99 -10.25 -0.69
CA ASP A 255 5.20 -10.25 0.75
C ASP A 255 4.20 -9.32 1.47
N ASP A 256 4.13 -9.42 2.80
CA ASP A 256 3.25 -8.59 3.61
C ASP A 256 3.79 -8.45 5.03
N TYR A 257 3.29 -7.47 5.77
CA TYR A 257 3.66 -7.24 7.16
C TYR A 257 3.15 -8.38 8.05
N VAL A 258 3.98 -8.83 9.00
CA VAL A 258 3.59 -9.82 10.02
C VAL A 258 2.39 -9.32 10.83
N THR A 259 2.41 -8.06 11.27
CA THR A 259 1.35 -7.45 12.08
C THR A 259 0.03 -7.34 11.32
N ARG A 260 0.10 -6.96 10.04
CA ARG A 260 -1.08 -6.97 9.15
C ARG A 260 -1.64 -8.37 9.02
N HIS A 261 -0.80 -9.36 8.73
CA HIS A 261 -1.22 -10.75 8.67
C HIS A 261 -1.90 -11.22 9.97
N GLU A 262 -1.33 -10.91 11.14
CA GLU A 262 -1.91 -11.26 12.44
C GLU A 262 -3.27 -10.60 12.67
N SER A 263 -3.41 -9.32 12.29
CA SER A 263 -4.69 -8.60 12.32
C SER A 263 -5.74 -9.27 11.43
N GLU A 264 -5.36 -9.66 10.22
CA GLU A 264 -6.24 -10.35 9.28
C GLU A 264 -6.66 -11.74 9.79
N GLN A 265 -5.75 -12.48 10.45
CA GLN A 265 -6.08 -13.75 11.11
C GLN A 265 -7.06 -13.56 12.28
N LYS A 266 -6.94 -12.47 13.04
CA LYS A 266 -7.91 -12.12 14.08
C LYS A 266 -9.28 -11.82 13.47
N LYS A 267 -9.34 -11.01 12.40
CA LYS A 267 -10.57 -10.73 11.64
C LYS A 267 -11.19 -12.03 11.08
N ALA A 268 -10.37 -12.99 10.64
CA ALA A 268 -10.86 -14.30 10.22
C ALA A 268 -11.45 -15.12 11.37
N LEU A 269 -10.81 -15.13 12.54
CA LEU A 269 -11.36 -15.81 13.71
C LEU A 269 -12.74 -15.25 14.08
N GLU A 270 -12.91 -13.94 14.03
CA GLU A 270 -14.19 -13.27 14.32
C GLU A 270 -15.27 -13.53 13.25
N ARG A 271 -14.91 -13.46 11.96
CA ARG A 271 -15.88 -13.51 10.84
C ARG A 271 -16.14 -14.91 10.28
N ILE A 272 -15.12 -15.76 10.30
CA ILE A 272 -15.13 -17.12 9.74
C ILE A 272 -15.23 -18.15 10.89
N GLY A 273 -14.76 -17.82 12.09
CA GLY A 273 -14.75 -18.73 13.24
C GLY A 273 -13.47 -19.56 13.36
N ARG A 274 -12.45 -19.29 12.53
CA ARG A 274 -11.16 -20.00 12.56
C ARG A 274 -10.05 -19.18 11.89
N LYS A 275 -8.81 -19.58 12.16
CA LYS A 275 -7.66 -19.17 11.35
C LYS A 275 -7.74 -19.80 9.97
N VAL A 276 -7.17 -19.12 8.98
CA VAL A 276 -7.13 -19.58 7.59
C VAL A 276 -5.68 -19.85 7.20
N PRO A 277 -5.34 -21.07 6.74
CA PRO A 277 -4.02 -21.37 6.17
C PRO A 277 -3.62 -20.33 5.14
N THR A 278 -2.38 -19.86 5.22
CA THR A 278 -1.88 -18.76 4.39
C THR A 278 -0.64 -19.19 3.63
N TYR A 279 -0.78 -19.23 2.31
CA TYR A 279 0.21 -19.72 1.37
C TYR A 279 0.72 -18.60 0.49
N HIS A 280 1.90 -18.79 -0.10
CA HIS A 280 2.41 -17.94 -1.16
C HIS A 280 2.15 -18.58 -2.53
N LEU A 281 1.88 -17.75 -3.55
CA LEU A 281 1.57 -18.19 -4.91
C LEU A 281 2.64 -19.14 -5.48
N ILE A 282 3.93 -18.83 -5.28
CA ILE A 282 5.05 -19.69 -5.75
C ILE A 282 4.94 -21.12 -5.21
N ASP A 283 4.67 -21.28 -3.92
CA ASP A 283 4.64 -22.62 -3.31
C ASP A 283 3.40 -23.40 -3.75
N VAL A 284 2.26 -22.70 -3.92
CA VAL A 284 1.04 -23.29 -4.47
C VAL A 284 1.27 -23.73 -5.92
N TRP A 285 1.86 -22.86 -6.73
CA TRP A 285 2.20 -23.12 -8.12
C TRP A 285 3.11 -24.35 -8.26
N LYS A 286 4.20 -24.41 -7.48
CA LYS A 286 5.12 -25.55 -7.46
C LYS A 286 4.41 -26.86 -7.11
N LEU A 287 3.60 -26.85 -6.05
CA LEU A 287 2.84 -28.04 -5.63
C LEU A 287 1.89 -28.51 -6.72
N LEU A 288 1.17 -27.59 -7.37
CA LEU A 288 0.24 -27.93 -8.43
C LEU A 288 0.96 -28.45 -9.69
N LYS A 289 2.09 -27.83 -10.08
CA LYS A 289 2.94 -28.32 -11.17
C LYS A 289 3.48 -29.71 -10.89
N GLU A 290 3.97 -29.97 -9.68
CA GLU A 290 4.43 -31.30 -9.29
C GLU A 290 3.30 -32.33 -9.39
N LYS A 291 2.08 -31.94 -9.00
CA LYS A 291 0.92 -32.83 -8.95
C LYS A 291 0.27 -33.10 -10.30
N PHE A 292 0.22 -32.11 -11.19
CA PHE A 292 -0.58 -32.15 -12.42
C PHE A 292 0.22 -31.96 -13.70
N GLY A 293 1.52 -31.64 -13.60
CA GLY A 293 2.36 -31.31 -14.73
C GLY A 293 2.13 -29.89 -15.25
N ASP A 294 2.67 -29.61 -16.43
CA ASP A 294 2.44 -28.34 -17.13
C ASP A 294 1.05 -28.35 -17.77
N ILE A 295 0.32 -27.25 -17.61
CA ILE A 295 -0.89 -26.99 -18.39
C ILE A 295 -0.48 -26.20 -19.62
N GLU A 296 -0.71 -26.78 -20.80
CA GLU A 296 -0.85 -25.98 -22.01
C GLU A 296 -2.17 -25.21 -21.89
N LEU A 297 -2.07 -23.94 -21.51
CA LEU A 297 -3.22 -23.05 -21.57
C LEU A 297 -3.57 -22.89 -23.05
N GLU A 298 -4.65 -23.52 -23.50
CA GLU A 298 -5.11 -23.30 -24.87
C GLU A 298 -5.30 -21.79 -25.08
N PRO A 299 -4.78 -21.23 -26.20
CA PRO A 299 -4.96 -19.83 -26.51
C PRO A 299 -6.47 -19.57 -26.53
N THR A 300 -6.93 -18.76 -25.59
CA THR A 300 -8.34 -18.46 -25.48
C THR A 300 -8.74 -17.70 -26.74
N GLU A 301 -9.59 -18.27 -27.59
CA GLU A 301 -10.12 -17.61 -28.80
C GLU A 301 -10.49 -16.16 -28.46
N GLU A 302 -9.82 -15.21 -29.10
CA GLU A 302 -10.07 -13.79 -28.89
C GLU A 302 -11.50 -13.51 -29.35
N ALA A 303 -12.39 -13.26 -28.38
CA ALA A 303 -13.74 -12.87 -28.69
C ALA A 303 -13.69 -11.53 -29.43
N GLU A 304 -14.29 -11.42 -30.60
CA GLU A 304 -14.28 -10.19 -31.40
C GLU A 304 -14.81 -9.00 -30.57
N ILE A 305 -13.95 -8.00 -30.30
CA ILE A 305 -14.26 -6.83 -29.47
C ILE A 305 -14.69 -5.70 -30.40
N ASN A 306 -15.97 -5.31 -30.34
CA ASN A 306 -16.55 -4.31 -31.24
C ASN A 306 -17.21 -3.18 -30.42
N PRO A 307 -16.41 -2.30 -29.79
CA PRO A 307 -16.93 -1.27 -28.90
C PRO A 307 -17.57 -0.14 -29.70
N ILE A 308 -18.81 0.22 -29.38
CA ILE A 308 -19.51 1.36 -29.98
C ILE A 308 -19.63 2.46 -28.92
N HIS A 309 -18.89 3.56 -29.10
CA HIS A 309 -18.88 4.67 -28.14
C HIS A 309 -18.58 6.03 -28.80
N ASN A 310 -18.96 7.10 -28.10
CA ASN A 310 -18.73 8.48 -28.54
C ASN A 310 -17.49 9.14 -27.91
N ARG A 311 -16.65 8.36 -27.22
CA ARG A 311 -15.41 8.86 -26.61
C ARG A 311 -14.46 9.41 -27.67
N VAL A 312 -13.81 10.52 -27.35
CA VAL A 312 -12.74 11.06 -28.20
C VAL A 312 -11.54 10.09 -28.24
N PRO A 313 -10.80 10.03 -29.36
CA PRO A 313 -9.51 9.33 -29.41
C PRO A 313 -8.52 9.88 -28.37
N LEU A 314 -7.56 9.05 -27.93
CA LEU A 314 -6.56 9.43 -26.92
C LEU A 314 -5.80 10.71 -27.28
N LYS A 315 -5.41 10.84 -28.55
CA LYS A 315 -4.70 12.01 -29.09
C LYS A 315 -5.47 13.34 -28.98
N ASP A 316 -6.80 13.26 -28.82
CA ASP A 316 -7.69 14.42 -28.79
C ASP A 316 -8.15 14.75 -27.35
N ILE A 317 -7.62 14.05 -26.35
CA ILE A 317 -7.83 14.37 -24.93
C ILE A 317 -7.08 15.66 -24.58
N ARG A 318 -7.77 16.58 -23.91
CA ARG A 318 -7.15 17.78 -23.35
C ARG A 318 -6.30 17.44 -22.14
N ASN A 319 -5.25 18.23 -21.91
CA ASN A 319 -4.38 18.10 -20.73
C ASN A 319 -3.77 16.69 -20.56
N LEU A 320 -3.57 15.95 -21.67
CA LEU A 320 -3.12 14.56 -21.63
C LEU A 320 -1.81 14.39 -20.85
N ASP A 321 -0.86 15.33 -21.01
CA ASP A 321 0.45 15.32 -20.35
C ASP A 321 0.52 16.24 -19.11
N ASP A 322 -0.62 16.81 -18.67
CA ASP A 322 -0.70 17.75 -17.54
C ASP A 322 -1.71 17.23 -16.51
N TRP A 323 -1.25 16.30 -15.67
CA TRP A 323 -2.07 15.69 -14.62
C TRP A 323 -2.73 16.73 -13.72
N SER A 324 -2.03 17.80 -13.36
CA SER A 324 -2.57 18.83 -12.46
C SER A 324 -3.78 19.53 -13.07
N LYS A 325 -3.71 19.94 -14.34
CA LYS A 325 -4.88 20.50 -15.04
C LYS A 325 -5.96 19.45 -15.29
N GLY A 326 -5.56 18.25 -15.70
CA GLY A 326 -6.46 17.12 -15.91
C GLY A 326 -7.29 16.79 -14.67
N PHE A 327 -6.65 16.84 -13.50
CA PHE A 327 -7.32 16.71 -12.21
C PHE A 327 -8.29 17.86 -11.96
N VAL A 328 -7.84 19.12 -12.04
CA VAL A 328 -8.69 20.29 -11.75
C VAL A 328 -9.94 20.35 -12.64
N GLU A 329 -9.79 20.09 -13.94
CA GLU A 329 -10.88 20.23 -14.90
C GLU A 329 -11.74 18.96 -15.01
N GLY A 330 -11.13 17.77 -14.91
CA GLY A 330 -11.82 16.50 -15.11
C GLY A 330 -12.37 15.85 -13.84
N HIS A 331 -11.75 16.05 -12.66
CA HIS A 331 -12.21 15.44 -11.41
C HIS A 331 -13.67 15.79 -11.05
N PRO A 332 -14.14 17.05 -11.14
CA PRO A 332 -15.53 17.39 -10.80
C PRO A 332 -16.56 16.62 -11.65
N HIS A 333 -16.24 16.39 -12.92
CA HIS A 333 -17.08 15.61 -13.84
C HIS A 333 -17.14 14.14 -13.43
N TRP A 334 -16.00 13.54 -13.07
CA TRP A 334 -15.97 12.18 -12.56
C TRP A 334 -16.78 12.05 -11.26
N GLU A 335 -16.62 12.99 -10.34
CA GLU A 335 -17.31 12.94 -9.05
C GLU A 335 -18.84 13.00 -9.23
N GLN A 336 -19.31 13.89 -10.12
CA GLN A 336 -20.71 13.94 -10.50
C GLN A 336 -21.16 12.65 -11.20
N GLY A 337 -20.36 12.13 -12.14
CA GLY A 337 -20.66 10.87 -12.82
C GLY A 337 -20.77 9.69 -11.86
N ASP A 338 -19.91 9.61 -10.84
CA ASP A 338 -19.94 8.52 -9.86
C ASP A 338 -21.18 8.62 -8.94
N ARG A 339 -21.65 9.84 -8.64
CA ARG A 339 -22.95 10.05 -7.98
C ARG A 339 -24.10 9.55 -8.85
N GLU A 340 -24.15 9.94 -10.12
CA GLU A 340 -25.19 9.47 -11.06
C GLU A 340 -25.19 7.95 -11.20
N ARG A 341 -24.01 7.34 -11.33
CA ARG A 341 -23.84 5.88 -11.40
C ARG A 341 -24.41 5.18 -10.16
N LYS A 342 -24.16 5.72 -8.97
CA LYS A 342 -24.68 5.20 -7.70
C LYS A 342 -26.20 5.37 -7.59
N ASN A 343 -26.75 6.44 -8.15
CA ASN A 343 -28.18 6.70 -8.23
C ASN A 343 -28.90 5.86 -9.31
N GLY A 344 -28.15 5.13 -10.14
CA GLY A 344 -28.69 4.26 -11.19
C GLY A 344 -28.84 4.94 -12.55
N ASN A 345 -28.41 6.19 -12.70
CA ASN A 345 -28.46 6.96 -13.96
C ASN A 345 -27.21 6.65 -14.79
N ILE A 346 -27.14 5.43 -15.33
CA ILE A 346 -25.89 4.85 -15.87
C ILE A 346 -25.42 5.56 -17.13
N GLU A 347 -26.31 5.87 -18.06
CA GLU A 347 -26.00 6.55 -19.32
C GLU A 347 -25.46 7.96 -19.04
N ARG A 348 -26.11 8.68 -18.13
CA ARG A 348 -25.65 10.01 -17.70
C ARG A 348 -24.28 9.94 -17.00
N ALA A 349 -24.04 8.90 -16.21
CA ALA A 349 -22.74 8.68 -15.60
C ALA A 349 -21.65 8.50 -16.66
N ILE A 350 -21.91 7.71 -17.72
CA ILE A 350 -20.97 7.50 -18.83
C ILE A 350 -20.66 8.83 -19.53
N GLU A 351 -21.67 9.66 -19.84
CA GLU A 351 -21.42 10.99 -20.44
C GLU A 351 -20.53 11.89 -19.57
N LEU A 352 -20.70 11.83 -18.25
CA LEU A 352 -19.89 12.59 -17.31
C LEU A 352 -18.47 12.03 -17.20
N PHE A 353 -18.31 10.71 -17.28
CA PHE A 353 -17.01 10.08 -17.36
C PHE A 353 -16.30 10.40 -18.69
N ASP A 354 -17.03 10.51 -19.80
CA ASP A 354 -16.50 10.94 -21.11
C ASP A 354 -15.95 12.36 -21.00
N LYS A 355 -16.66 13.26 -20.31
CA LYS A 355 -16.18 14.62 -20.02
C LYS A 355 -14.97 14.63 -19.10
N ALA A 356 -14.96 13.81 -18.06
CA ALA A 356 -13.81 13.71 -17.15
C ALA A 356 -12.55 13.27 -17.93
N ARG A 357 -12.68 12.20 -18.71
CA ARG A 357 -11.64 11.67 -19.59
C ARG A 357 -11.18 12.71 -20.61
N TYR A 358 -12.11 13.39 -21.28
CA TYR A 358 -11.81 14.43 -22.28
C TYR A 358 -10.97 15.57 -21.72
N ASN A 359 -11.18 15.95 -20.46
CA ASN A 359 -10.42 17.02 -19.81
C ASN A 359 -9.09 16.54 -19.22
N GLY A 360 -8.69 15.28 -19.40
CA GLY A 360 -7.39 14.76 -18.99
C GLY A 360 -7.37 14.03 -17.65
N TYR A 361 -8.53 13.78 -17.01
CA TYR A 361 -8.55 13.01 -15.78
C TYR A 361 -8.27 11.54 -16.05
N GLU A 362 -7.16 11.02 -15.55
CA GLU A 362 -6.68 9.65 -15.79
C GLU A 362 -6.51 8.80 -14.52
N ALA A 363 -7.20 9.15 -13.43
CA ALA A 363 -7.08 8.39 -12.20
C ALA A 363 -7.63 6.95 -12.35
N PRO A 364 -7.07 5.94 -11.64
CA PRO A 364 -7.64 4.58 -11.59
C PRO A 364 -9.15 4.55 -11.23
N ALA A 365 -9.60 5.52 -10.44
CA ALA A 365 -11.00 5.65 -10.05
C ALA A 365 -11.95 5.88 -11.25
N LEU A 366 -11.51 6.63 -12.28
CA LEU A 366 -12.32 6.90 -13.47
C LEU A 366 -12.60 5.61 -14.25
N TYR A 367 -11.54 4.89 -14.62
CA TYR A 367 -11.64 3.65 -15.39
C TYR A 367 -12.44 2.58 -14.65
N ASN A 368 -12.27 2.49 -13.32
CA ASN A 368 -13.08 1.58 -12.52
C ASN A 368 -14.57 1.96 -12.54
N SER A 369 -14.92 3.24 -12.47
CA SER A 369 -16.30 3.71 -12.54
C SER A 369 -16.93 3.46 -13.92
N TYR A 370 -16.18 3.71 -15.01
CA TYR A 370 -16.59 3.32 -16.37
C TYR A 370 -16.90 1.83 -16.48
N ALA A 371 -15.95 0.99 -16.08
CA ALA A 371 -16.10 -0.44 -16.17
C ALA A 371 -17.30 -0.94 -15.34
N MET A 372 -17.64 -0.26 -14.23
CA MET A 372 -18.86 -0.56 -13.45
C MET A 372 -20.14 -0.14 -14.17
N ALA A 373 -20.13 1.01 -14.85
CA ALA A 373 -21.27 1.49 -15.64
C ALA A 373 -21.56 0.55 -16.82
N TYR A 374 -20.56 0.23 -17.64
CA TYR A 374 -20.72 -0.71 -18.76
C TYR A 374 -21.12 -2.11 -18.31
N ARG A 375 -20.53 -2.62 -17.22
CA ARG A 375 -20.94 -3.90 -16.61
C ARG A 375 -22.42 -3.91 -16.24
N LYS A 376 -22.96 -2.80 -15.74
CA LYS A 376 -24.37 -2.67 -15.34
C LYS A 376 -25.30 -2.73 -16.56
N LEU A 377 -24.86 -2.19 -17.70
CA LEU A 377 -25.55 -2.27 -18.99
C LEU A 377 -25.34 -3.62 -19.71
N LYS A 378 -24.47 -4.50 -19.19
CA LYS A 378 -23.97 -5.70 -19.88
C LYS A 378 -23.31 -5.39 -21.23
N ASP A 379 -22.77 -4.20 -21.36
CA ASP A 379 -22.00 -3.77 -22.52
C ASP A 379 -20.54 -4.16 -22.32
N TYR A 380 -20.24 -5.44 -22.55
CA TYR A 380 -18.92 -5.98 -22.27
C TYR A 380 -17.86 -5.50 -23.25
N ASP A 381 -18.23 -5.13 -24.48
CA ASP A 381 -17.31 -4.57 -25.46
C ASP A 381 -16.73 -3.23 -24.99
N ASN A 382 -17.60 -2.32 -24.56
CA ASN A 382 -17.15 -1.05 -24.01
C ASN A 382 -16.48 -1.19 -22.64
N GLU A 383 -16.87 -2.17 -21.82
CA GLU A 383 -16.14 -2.51 -20.59
C GLU A 383 -14.72 -3.00 -20.90
N ILE A 384 -14.51 -3.87 -21.89
CA ILE A 384 -13.19 -4.36 -22.27
C ILE A 384 -12.34 -3.22 -22.83
N ALA A 385 -12.89 -2.42 -23.75
CA ALA A 385 -12.16 -1.32 -24.39
C ALA A 385 -11.64 -0.27 -23.38
N ILE A 386 -12.43 0.08 -22.37
CA ILE A 386 -11.98 1.04 -21.35
C ILE A 386 -10.98 0.43 -20.36
N LEU A 387 -11.02 -0.89 -20.16
CA LEU A 387 -10.06 -1.60 -19.34
C LEU A 387 -8.72 -1.76 -20.05
N ASP A 388 -8.73 -1.97 -21.37
CA ASP A 388 -7.53 -1.96 -22.20
C ASP A 388 -6.83 -0.60 -22.13
N GLU A 389 -7.57 0.50 -22.31
CA GLU A 389 -7.02 1.84 -22.13
C GLU A 389 -6.45 2.06 -20.72
N ALA A 390 -7.14 1.57 -19.68
CA ALA A 390 -6.69 1.69 -18.30
C ALA A 390 -5.37 0.92 -18.06
N ILE A 391 -5.25 -0.29 -18.62
CA ILE A 391 -4.04 -1.10 -18.52
C ILE A 391 -2.89 -0.36 -19.21
N ASP A 392 -3.09 0.14 -20.42
CA ASP A 392 -2.04 0.83 -21.17
C ASP A 392 -1.57 2.10 -20.47
N ARG A 393 -2.50 2.95 -20.00
CA ARG A 393 -2.16 4.25 -19.40
C ARG A 393 -1.64 4.17 -17.97
N LEU A 394 -2.04 3.14 -17.22
CA LEU A 394 -1.65 2.99 -15.81
C LEU A 394 -0.49 2.01 -15.60
N THR A 395 -0.01 1.36 -16.67
CA THR A 395 1.21 0.55 -16.61
C THR A 395 2.38 1.45 -16.26
N LYS A 396 3.07 1.12 -15.17
CA LYS A 396 4.30 1.81 -14.73
C LYS A 396 5.40 0.78 -14.64
N ASP A 397 6.60 1.13 -15.10
CA ASP A 397 7.77 0.26 -15.03
C ASP A 397 7.56 -1.15 -15.64
N ASN A 398 6.75 -1.23 -16.70
CA ASN A 398 6.28 -2.46 -17.36
C ASN A 398 5.41 -3.39 -16.50
N GLU A 399 4.91 -2.91 -15.35
CA GLU A 399 3.98 -3.63 -14.50
C GLU A 399 2.53 -3.22 -14.82
N LYS A 400 1.76 -4.18 -15.35
CA LYS A 400 0.34 -3.97 -15.65
C LYS A 400 -0.46 -3.91 -14.35
N PRO A 401 -1.48 -3.04 -14.28
CA PRO A 401 -2.29 -2.93 -13.07
C PRO A 401 -3.24 -4.12 -12.95
N LEU A 402 -2.82 -5.13 -12.20
CA LEU A 402 -3.45 -6.46 -12.08
C LEU A 402 -4.96 -6.43 -11.90
N ARG A 403 -5.48 -5.51 -11.08
CA ARG A 403 -6.94 -5.33 -10.88
C ARG A 403 -7.71 -5.07 -12.19
N PHE A 404 -7.16 -4.31 -13.13
CA PHE A 404 -7.80 -4.04 -14.42
C PHE A 404 -7.64 -5.24 -15.36
N THR A 405 -6.48 -5.91 -15.36
CA THR A 405 -6.25 -7.16 -16.09
C THR A 405 -7.29 -8.22 -15.74
N GLU A 406 -7.52 -8.49 -14.45
CA GLU A 406 -8.52 -9.48 -14.02
C GLU A 406 -9.95 -9.08 -14.37
N ARG A 407 -10.26 -7.79 -14.26
CA ARG A 407 -11.59 -7.30 -14.61
C ARG A 407 -11.85 -7.44 -16.10
N ARG A 408 -10.82 -7.22 -16.92
CA ARG A 408 -10.85 -7.38 -18.37
C ARG A 408 -11.07 -8.85 -18.73
N GLU A 409 -10.30 -9.76 -18.15
CA GLU A 409 -10.48 -11.22 -18.30
C GLU A 409 -11.91 -11.64 -17.94
N ARG A 410 -12.42 -11.13 -16.81
CA ARG A 410 -13.79 -11.41 -16.39
C ARG A 410 -14.83 -10.83 -17.35
N ALA A 411 -14.56 -9.69 -17.97
CA ALA A 411 -15.43 -9.12 -19.00
C ALA A 411 -15.44 -9.95 -20.28
N MET A 412 -14.28 -10.46 -20.72
CA MET A 412 -14.18 -11.40 -21.83
C MET A 412 -14.96 -12.70 -21.55
N GLU A 413 -14.82 -13.27 -20.35
CA GLU A 413 -15.56 -14.48 -19.96
C GLU A 413 -17.08 -14.25 -19.98
N LEU A 414 -17.55 -13.10 -19.49
CA LEU A 414 -18.96 -12.76 -19.47
C LEU A 414 -19.52 -12.48 -20.87
N LYS A 415 -18.73 -11.84 -21.75
CA LYS A 415 -19.06 -11.67 -23.18
C LYS A 415 -19.24 -13.04 -23.85
N ARG A 416 -18.28 -13.95 -23.69
CA ARG A 416 -18.36 -15.32 -24.23
C ARG A 416 -19.61 -16.07 -23.77
N LYS A 417 -20.06 -15.84 -22.53
CA LYS A 417 -21.30 -16.44 -22.00
C LYS A 417 -22.57 -15.77 -22.50
N GLN A 418 -22.50 -14.54 -23.00
CA GLN A 418 -23.63 -13.83 -23.61
C GLN A 418 -23.80 -14.19 -25.09
N SER A 419 -22.70 -14.56 -25.76
CA SER A 419 -22.69 -15.03 -27.15
C SER A 419 -23.04 -16.52 -27.31
N LYS A 420 -23.19 -17.25 -26.19
CA LYS A 420 -23.73 -18.63 -26.13
C LYS A 420 -25.18 -18.58 -25.69
#